data_AF-A0A9X9HSP6-F1
#
_entry.id   AF-A0A9X9HSP6-F1
#
_cell.length_a   1.000
_cell.length_b   1.000
_cell.length_c   1.000
_cell.angle_alpha   90.00
_cell.angle_beta   90.00
_cell.angle_gamma   90.00
#
_symmetry.space_group_name_H-M   'P 1'
#
loop_
_entity.id
_entity.type
_entity.pdbx_description
1 polymer ?
#
loop_
_entity_poly.entity_id
_entity_poly.type
_entity_poly.pdbx_seq_one_letter_code
_entity_poly.pdbx_strand_id
1 'polypeptide(L)'
;MLFKNEKDFFYISEFELDALAKFYLDKPLSYVFYLFLKETEHLKKFSMNKCMNFYNRIDFEKSCFEILFKDDSVFSIGNGEINVTGFNNNFSVCIQL
;
A
#
# COMPACT_ATOMS: atom_id res chain seq x y z
N MET A 1 -20.76 -17.93 13.84
CA MET A 1 -20.17 -16.82 13.06
C MET A 1 -18.87 -17.34 12.49
N LEU A 2 -18.84 -17.64 11.19
CA LEU A 2 -17.59 -18.00 10.51
C LEU A 2 -16.78 -16.71 10.36
N PHE A 3 -15.65 -16.62 11.06
CA PHE A 3 -14.58 -15.71 10.68
C PHE A 3 -14.11 -16.13 9.29
N LYS A 4 -14.78 -15.62 8.26
CA LYS A 4 -14.28 -15.59 6.90
C LYS A 4 -12.87 -15.00 7.00
N ASN A 5 -11.85 -15.75 6.60
CA ASN A 5 -10.46 -15.29 6.68
C ASN A 5 -10.38 -13.92 6.00
N GLU A 6 -10.09 -12.86 6.75
CA GLU A 6 -10.00 -11.50 6.21
C GLU A 6 -9.01 -11.41 5.04
N LYS A 7 -8.05 -12.34 4.97
CA LYS A 7 -7.08 -12.53 3.88
C LYS A 7 -7.70 -12.94 2.53
N ASP A 8 -8.92 -13.46 2.53
CA ASP A 8 -9.68 -13.70 1.31
C ASP A 8 -10.13 -12.37 0.68
N PHE A 9 -10.29 -11.33 1.50
CA PHE A 9 -10.84 -10.03 1.10
C PHE A 9 -9.77 -8.95 0.95
N PHE A 10 -8.73 -8.95 1.80
CA PHE A 10 -7.68 -7.96 1.82
C PHE A 10 -6.28 -8.56 1.68
N TYR A 11 -5.32 -7.76 1.22
CA TYR A 11 -3.91 -8.17 1.22
C TYR A 11 -3.35 -8.25 2.64
N ILE A 12 -3.62 -7.23 3.44
CA ILE A 12 -3.15 -7.06 4.81
C ILE A 12 -4.13 -6.11 5.51
N SER A 13 -4.46 -6.40 6.77
CA SER A 13 -5.24 -5.47 7.60
C SER A 13 -4.40 -4.27 8.05
N GLU A 14 -5.04 -3.17 8.44
CA GLU A 14 -4.32 -2.00 8.99
C GLU A 14 -3.50 -2.38 10.24
N PHE A 15 -4.05 -3.23 11.10
CA PHE A 15 -3.36 -3.70 12.31
C PHE A 15 -2.13 -4.57 11.99
N GLU A 16 -2.23 -5.47 11.01
CA GLU A 16 -1.07 -6.27 10.57
C GLU A 16 0.00 -5.37 9.95
N LEU A 17 -0.39 -4.35 9.18
CA LEU A 17 0.54 -3.37 8.61
C LEU A 17 1.27 -2.57 9.71
N ASP A 18 0.55 -2.14 10.74
CA ASP A 18 1.14 -1.48 11.92
C ASP A 18 2.13 -2.37 12.67
N ALA A 19 1.79 -3.66 12.82
CA ALA A 19 2.68 -4.62 13.44
C ALA A 19 3.96 -4.81 12.61
N LEU A 20 3.83 -4.87 11.28
CA LEU A 20 4.95 -4.97 10.36
C LEU A 20 5.83 -3.71 10.36
N ALA A 21 5.22 -2.53 10.46
CA ALA A 21 5.94 -1.25 10.47
C ALA A 21 6.95 -1.12 11.62
N LYS A 22 6.75 -1.84 12.73
CA LYS A 22 7.70 -1.87 13.87
C LYS A 22 9.08 -2.42 13.48
N PHE A 23 9.20 -3.18 12.40
CA PHE A 23 10.47 -3.67 11.88
C PHE A 23 11.15 -2.68 10.91
N TYR A 24 10.47 -1.58 10.57
CA TYR A 24 10.92 -0.57 9.59
C TYR A 24 10.78 0.85 10.14
N LEU A 25 11.40 1.11 11.30
CA LEU A 25 11.15 2.29 12.15
C LEU A 25 11.25 3.66 11.45
N ASP A 26 12.05 3.80 10.39
CA ASP A 26 12.25 5.06 9.66
C ASP A 26 11.56 5.09 8.29
N LYS A 27 10.61 4.19 8.04
CA LYS A 27 9.92 4.08 6.75
C LYS A 27 8.44 4.39 6.89
N PRO A 28 7.86 5.13 5.92
CA PRO A 28 6.43 5.38 5.91
C PRO A 28 5.65 4.08 5.69
N LEU A 29 4.40 4.04 6.15
CA LEU A 29 3.49 2.91 5.97
C LEU A 29 3.31 2.55 4.49
N SER A 30 3.29 3.54 3.59
CA SER A 30 3.26 3.31 2.14
C SER A 30 4.44 2.46 1.64
N TYR A 31 5.63 2.64 2.22
CA TYR A 31 6.82 1.86 1.88
C TYR A 31 6.79 0.47 2.49
N VAL A 32 6.34 0.35 3.74
CA VAL A 32 6.14 -0.94 4.40
C VAL A 32 5.11 -1.77 3.63
N PHE A 33 4.03 -1.15 3.16
CA PHE A 33 3.01 -1.78 2.33
C PHE A 33 3.58 -2.24 0.97
N TYR A 34 4.38 -1.41 0.31
CA TYR A 34 5.08 -1.80 -0.91
C TYR A 34 6.00 -3.02 -0.68
N LEU A 35 6.82 -3.00 0.39
CA LEU A 35 7.69 -4.12 0.72
C LEU A 35 6.90 -5.39 0.97
N PHE A 36 5.81 -5.30 1.74
CA PHE A 36 4.91 -6.42 1.97
C PHE A 36 4.40 -7.01 0.64
N LEU A 37 3.88 -6.18 -0.27
CA LEU A 37 3.36 -6.64 -1.56
C LEU A 37 4.46 -7.28 -2.43
N LYS A 38 5.68 -6.75 -2.37
CA LYS A 38 6.84 -7.27 -3.11
C LYS A 38 7.28 -8.62 -2.57
N GLU A 39 7.48 -8.74 -1.26
CA GLU A 39 8.00 -9.93 -0.59
C GLU A 39 7.01 -11.09 -0.61
N THR A 40 5.71 -10.79 -0.61
CA THR A 40 4.62 -11.79 -0.73
C THR A 40 4.23 -12.10 -2.19
N GLU A 41 4.95 -11.53 -3.16
CA GLU A 41 4.66 -11.61 -4.60
C GLU A 41 3.28 -11.10 -5.03
N HIS A 42 2.52 -10.46 -4.14
CA HIS A 42 1.21 -9.88 -4.43
C HIS A 42 1.27 -8.75 -5.45
N LEU A 43 2.42 -8.08 -5.59
CA LEU A 43 2.61 -7.03 -6.57
C LEU A 43 2.39 -7.51 -8.03
N LYS A 44 2.79 -8.74 -8.35
CA LYS A 44 2.60 -9.34 -9.69
C LYS A 44 1.13 -9.58 -10.05
N LYS A 45 0.26 -9.70 -9.03
CA LYS A 45 -1.17 -9.97 -9.15
C LYS A 45 -1.96 -8.91 -8.38
N PHE A 46 -1.49 -7.66 -8.44
CA PHE A 46 -2.10 -6.57 -7.70
C PHE A 46 -3.55 -6.36 -8.14
N SER A 47 -4.43 -6.16 -7.17
CA SER A 47 -5.87 -5.97 -7.34
C SER A 47 -6.34 -4.89 -6.39
N MET A 48 -6.89 -3.80 -6.94
CA MET A 48 -7.41 -2.67 -6.18
C MET A 48 -8.49 -3.09 -5.19
N ASN A 49 -9.30 -4.10 -5.53
CA ASN A 49 -10.37 -4.63 -4.68
C ASN A 49 -9.86 -5.20 -3.35
N LYS A 50 -8.59 -5.62 -3.28
CA LYS A 50 -7.97 -6.13 -2.05
C LYS A 50 -7.40 -5.03 -1.14
N CYS A 51 -7.57 -3.77 -1.52
CA CYS A 51 -7.15 -2.60 -0.75
C CYS A 51 -8.34 -1.80 -0.19
N MET A 52 -9.56 -2.34 -0.27
CA MET A 52 -10.80 -1.65 0.13
C MET A 52 -10.89 -1.37 1.64
N ASN A 53 -10.04 -2.00 2.46
CA ASN A 53 -9.90 -1.69 3.87
C ASN A 53 -9.09 -0.42 4.15
N PHE A 54 -8.37 0.13 3.16
CA PHE A 54 -7.65 1.39 3.30
C PHE A 54 -8.44 2.54 2.65
N TYR A 55 -8.16 3.77 3.07
CA TYR A 55 -8.61 4.94 2.32
C TYR A 55 -7.92 4.98 0.96
N ASN A 56 -8.69 4.93 -0.12
CA ASN A 56 -8.16 4.85 -1.48
C ASN A 56 -8.96 5.71 -2.46
N ARG A 57 -8.32 6.07 -3.58
CA ARG A 57 -8.94 6.81 -4.68
C ARG A 57 -8.30 6.46 -6.02
N ILE A 58 -9.00 6.78 -7.10
CA ILE A 58 -8.43 6.82 -8.45
C ILE A 58 -8.10 8.28 -8.76
N ASP A 59 -6.83 8.59 -9.00
CA ASP A 59 -6.38 9.86 -9.53
C ASP A 59 -6.42 9.77 -11.06
N PHE A 60 -7.44 10.37 -11.67
CA PHE A 60 -7.63 10.35 -13.12
C PHE A 60 -6.62 11.22 -13.86
N GLU A 61 -6.09 12.28 -13.24
CA GLU A 61 -5.10 13.16 -13.87
C GLU A 61 -3.77 12.42 -14.03
N LYS A 62 -3.37 11.69 -12.99
CA LYS A 62 -2.18 10.83 -13.01
C LYS A 62 -2.43 9.44 -13.55
N SER A 63 -3.68 9.07 -13.84
CA SER A 63 -4.08 7.72 -14.25
C SER A 63 -3.54 6.62 -13.32
N CYS A 64 -3.64 6.84 -12.00
CA CYS A 64 -3.15 5.91 -11.00
C CYS A 64 -4.17 5.65 -9.88
N PHE A 65 -4.00 4.50 -9.21
CA PHE A 65 -4.70 4.16 -7.99
C PHE A 65 -3.85 4.54 -6.79
N GLU A 66 -4.42 5.25 -5.84
CA GLU A 66 -3.73 5.76 -4.66
C GLU A 66 -4.34 5.20 -3.37
N ILE A 67 -3.48 4.84 -2.42
CA ILE A 67 -3.83 4.46 -1.06
C ILE A 67 -3.20 5.47 -0.11
N LEU A 68 -4.03 6.08 0.73
CA LEU A 68 -3.61 7.04 1.75
C LEU A 68 -3.57 6.34 3.10
N PHE A 69 -2.41 6.37 3.76
CA PHE A 69 -2.21 5.77 5.06
C PHE A 69 -2.35 6.81 6.18
N LYS A 70 -2.56 6.35 7.41
CA LYS A 70 -2.77 7.20 8.59
C LYS A 70 -1.54 8.03 9.02
N ASP A 71 -0.36 7.71 8.50
CA ASP A 71 0.86 8.49 8.67
C ASP A 71 1.05 9.51 7.53
N ASP A 72 -0.04 9.82 6.81
CA ASP A 72 -0.11 10.72 5.66
C ASP A 72 0.77 10.30 4.47
N SER A 73 1.29 9.06 4.50
CA SER A 73 2.04 8.50 3.40
C SER A 73 1.12 7.98 2.30
N VAL A 74 1.61 8.00 1.05
CA VAL A 74 0.83 7.60 -0.14
C VAL A 74 1.55 6.51 -0.90
N PHE A 75 0.82 5.45 -1.21
CA PHE A 75 1.19 4.45 -2.21
C PHE A 75 0.36 4.70 -3.47
N SER A 76 1.01 4.88 -4.61
CA SER A 76 0.35 5.05 -5.89
C SER A 76 0.86 4.00 -6.89
N ILE A 77 -0.04 3.38 -7.64
CA ILE A 77 0.28 2.41 -8.70
C ILE A 77 -0.51 2.72 -9.97
N GLY A 78 0.17 2.80 -11.09
CA GLY A 78 -0.42 3.16 -12.38
C GLY A 78 0.67 3.50 -13.40
N ASN A 79 0.30 3.60 -14.68
CA ASN A 79 1.22 4.00 -15.76
C ASN A 79 2.57 3.24 -15.84
N GLY A 80 2.62 1.99 -15.38
CA GLY A 80 3.87 1.20 -15.38
C GLY A 80 4.84 1.58 -14.26
N GLU A 81 4.39 2.31 -13.23
CA GLU A 81 5.20 2.68 -12.09
C GLU A 81 4.46 2.54 -10.76
N ILE A 82 5.24 2.49 -9.69
CA ILE A 82 4.81 2.61 -8.31
C ILE A 82 5.52 3.80 -7.70
N ASN A 83 4.74 4.69 -7.10
CA ASN A 83 5.26 5.80 -6.32
C ASN A 83 4.92 5.60 -4.86
N VAL A 84 5.92 5.76 -4.00
CA VAL A 84 5.80 5.64 -2.56
C VAL A 84 6.30 6.93 -1.94
N THR A 85 5.41 7.69 -1.32
CA THR A 85 5.74 8.97 -0.68
C THR A 85 5.43 8.91 0.80
N GLY A 86 6.30 9.51 1.63
CA GLY A 86 6.07 9.72 3.05
C GLY A 86 5.50 11.10 3.35
N PHE A 87 5.17 11.36 4.61
CA PHE A 87 4.71 12.66 5.07
C PHE A 87 5.66 13.81 4.68
N ASN A 88 5.09 14.94 4.25
CA ASN A 88 5.83 16.15 3.84
C ASN A 88 6.93 15.91 2.79
N ASN A 89 6.82 14.90 1.94
CA ASN A 89 7.83 14.53 0.94
C ASN A 89 9.23 14.23 1.53
N ASN A 90 9.32 13.91 2.83
CA ASN A 90 10.57 13.53 3.47
C ASN A 90 11.12 12.17 2.99
N PHE A 91 10.28 11.42 2.27
CA PHE A 91 10.62 10.16 1.65
C PHE A 91 9.88 10.06 0.32
N SER A 92 10.58 9.68 -0.75
CA SER A 92 9.96 9.39 -2.05
C SER A 92 10.77 8.34 -2.79
N VAL A 93 10.09 7.34 -3.32
CA VAL A 93 10.66 6.30 -4.17
C VAL A 93 9.72 6.05 -5.34
N CYS A 94 10.27 6.09 -6.55
CA CYS A 94 9.61 5.68 -7.78
C CYS A 94 10.22 4.35 -8.24
N ILE A 95 9.38 3.35 -8.53
CA ILE A 95 9.78 2.02 -9.02
C ILE A 95 9.08 1.75 -10.35
N GLN A 96 9.84 1.37 -11.37
CA GLN A 96 9.28 0.92 -12.65
C GLN A 96 8.84 -0.55 -12.58
N LEU A 97 7.68 -0.85 -13.17
CA LEU A 97 7.06 -2.18 -13.21
C LEU A 97 7.40 -2.98 -14.48
#